data_AF-M7T4C5-F1
#
_entry.id   AF-M7T4C5-F1
#
_cell.length_a   1.000
_cell.length_b   1.000
_cell.length_c   1.000
_cell.angle_alpha   90.00
_cell.angle_beta   90.00
_cell.angle_gamma   90.00
#
_symmetry.space_group_name_H-M   'P 1'
#
loop_
_entity.id
_entity.type
_entity.pdbx_description
1 polymer ?
#
loop_
_entity_poly.entity_id
_entity_poly.type
_entity_poly.pdbx_seq_one_letter_code
_entity_poly.pdbx_strand_id
1 'polypeptide(L)'
;MSNTTTPQPSDLPSTREKIHQRFMRLALAQARLSPPMSTKYSVGALLVDSDGNEILSTGYSLELPAMHAEQCCLAKIAAAHDVPEERVAEVLPPRTVLYTTMEPCSERLSGRRACADRILALKGAVGIVYVGIAEPDVFVARLDGTRQPFFMKVINHEIGRKMVHGEFESMKAIYEVSPAFAPKPVAWGTYQCLPDTHFFLCEFRNMKEEKPDPGEFGSRLAALHQDSQSPNGKFGFHVATYSGNLPQVNDWEDSWEVFFTKNLKLALKFEIEAKGPDAELDTLLPVLFDKVIPRLLQPLESDGRSVKPSLVHGDLWYGNSGIDTTTGESLIFDACCFYAHNEYEFGQWMPACNRFGPEYREAYHSSVEISHPKEDYKGRLDLYKL
;
A
#
# COMPACT_ATOMS: atom_id res chain seq x y z
N MET A 1 8.42 33.32 -25.40
CA MET A 1 8.44 32.64 -26.71
C MET A 1 8.53 31.16 -26.43
N SER A 2 7.40 30.45 -26.47
CA SER A 2 7.32 29.03 -26.16
C SER A 2 7.84 28.21 -27.35
N ASN A 3 8.89 27.43 -27.14
CA ASN A 3 9.28 26.38 -28.07
C ASN A 3 8.29 25.21 -27.93
N THR A 4 7.18 25.30 -28.67
CA THR A 4 6.36 24.13 -28.99
C THR A 4 7.07 23.38 -30.11
N THR A 5 7.89 22.39 -29.74
CA THR A 5 8.47 21.44 -30.69
C THR A 5 7.34 20.63 -31.30
N THR A 6 7.03 20.92 -32.56
CA THR A 6 6.10 20.11 -33.35
C THR A 6 6.74 18.73 -33.55
N PRO A 7 6.04 17.61 -33.24
CA PRO A 7 6.62 16.28 -33.43
C PRO A 7 7.00 16.08 -34.89
N GLN A 8 8.21 15.59 -35.12
CA GLN A 8 8.71 15.30 -36.47
C GLN A 8 7.89 14.12 -37.05
N PRO A 9 7.70 14.03 -38.38
CA PRO A 9 6.89 12.98 -39.01
C PRO A 9 7.36 11.52 -38.76
N SER A 10 8.53 11.34 -38.13
CA SER A 10 9.03 10.04 -37.65
C SER A 10 8.41 9.56 -36.32
N ASP A 11 7.68 10.41 -35.60
CA ASP A 11 7.15 10.11 -34.26
C ASP A 11 5.72 9.54 -34.27
N LEU A 12 5.11 9.41 -35.46
CA LEU A 12 3.79 8.80 -35.63
C LEU A 12 3.93 7.28 -35.78
N PRO A 13 3.27 6.47 -34.93
CA PRO A 13 3.38 5.03 -35.03
C PRO A 13 2.91 4.56 -36.42
N SER A 14 3.70 3.70 -37.03
CA SER A 14 3.37 3.01 -38.27
C SER A 14 2.03 2.30 -38.16
N THR A 15 1.36 2.06 -39.29
CA THR A 15 0.09 1.30 -39.34
C THR A 15 0.20 -0.05 -38.61
N ARG A 16 1.38 -0.67 -38.66
CA ARG A 16 1.70 -1.92 -37.95
C ARG A 16 1.78 -1.74 -36.44
N GLU A 17 2.47 -0.70 -35.96
CA GLU A 17 2.52 -0.39 -34.52
C GLU A 17 1.14 -0.05 -33.95
N LYS A 18 0.29 0.65 -34.72
CA LYS A 18 -1.10 0.94 -34.32
C LYS A 18 -1.92 -0.34 -34.12
N ILE A 19 -1.70 -1.36 -34.94
CA ILE A 19 -2.35 -2.67 -34.82
C ILE A 19 -1.92 -3.38 -33.53
N HIS A 20 -0.61 -3.47 -33.28
CA HIS A 20 -0.09 -4.13 -32.06
C HIS A 20 -0.52 -3.38 -30.79
N GLN A 21 -0.51 -2.04 -30.79
CA GLN A 21 -1.04 -1.24 -29.69
C GLN A 21 -2.53 -1.48 -29.45
N ARG A 22 -3.34 -1.63 -30.51
CA ARG A 22 -4.76 -1.95 -30.38
C ARG A 22 -4.96 -3.28 -29.66
N PHE A 23 -4.26 -4.34 -30.07
CA PHE A 23 -4.37 -5.64 -29.42
C PHE A 23 -3.85 -5.62 -27.99
N MET A 24 -2.75 -4.94 -27.71
CA MET A 24 -2.27 -4.80 -26.33
C MET A 24 -3.24 -4.03 -25.43
N ARG A 25 -3.90 -2.98 -25.95
CA ARG A 25 -4.98 -2.28 -25.22
C ARG A 25 -6.18 -3.18 -24.93
N LEU A 26 -6.52 -4.08 -25.85
CA LEU A 26 -7.58 -5.07 -25.64
C LEU A 26 -7.17 -6.13 -24.61
N ALA A 27 -5.92 -6.59 -24.62
CA ALA A 27 -5.40 -7.48 -23.59
C ALA A 27 -5.44 -6.81 -22.21
N LEU A 28 -5.09 -5.52 -22.10
CA LEU A 28 -5.26 -4.72 -20.89
C LEU A 28 -6.73 -4.59 -20.45
N ALA A 29 -7.67 -4.50 -21.41
CA ALA A 29 -9.09 -4.50 -21.08
C ALA A 29 -9.54 -5.86 -20.50
N GLN A 30 -9.00 -6.98 -20.99
CA GLN A 30 -9.24 -8.29 -20.38
C GLN A 30 -8.63 -8.38 -18.97
N ALA A 31 -7.40 -7.89 -18.78
CA ALA A 31 -6.74 -7.88 -17.47
C ALA A 31 -7.59 -7.21 -16.39
N ARG A 32 -8.32 -6.14 -16.73
CA ARG A 32 -9.23 -5.42 -15.82
C ARG A 32 -10.47 -6.21 -15.38
N LEU A 33 -10.79 -7.32 -16.05
CA LEU A 33 -11.86 -8.23 -15.64
C LEU A 33 -11.41 -9.21 -14.56
N SER A 34 -10.10 -9.37 -14.36
CA SER A 34 -9.55 -10.23 -13.31
C SER A 34 -9.85 -9.64 -11.93
N PRO A 35 -10.44 -10.42 -10.99
CA PRO A 35 -10.56 -9.98 -9.62
C PRO A 35 -9.15 -9.75 -9.02
N PRO A 36 -8.92 -8.65 -8.29
CA PRO A 36 -7.63 -8.39 -7.67
C PRO A 36 -7.37 -9.40 -6.55
N MET A 37 -6.16 -9.95 -6.48
CA MET A 37 -5.70 -10.79 -5.37
C MET A 37 -4.31 -10.37 -4.92
N SER A 38 -4.05 -10.40 -3.61
CA SER A 38 -2.76 -10.00 -3.02
C SER A 38 -1.56 -10.85 -3.48
N THR A 39 -1.82 -12.05 -4.01
CA THR A 39 -0.79 -13.03 -4.36
C THR A 39 -0.61 -13.25 -5.87
N LYS A 40 -1.34 -12.52 -6.73
CA LYS A 40 -1.31 -12.72 -8.19
C LYS A 40 -1.53 -11.44 -8.98
N TYR A 41 -0.81 -11.28 -10.08
CA TYR A 41 -1.04 -10.19 -11.02
C TYR A 41 -2.33 -10.39 -11.81
N SER A 42 -3.06 -9.29 -12.05
CA SER A 42 -4.16 -9.26 -13.01
C SER A 42 -3.61 -9.22 -14.44
N VAL A 43 -3.43 -10.40 -15.04
CA VAL A 43 -2.94 -10.55 -16.42
C VAL A 43 -4.11 -10.75 -17.39
N GLY A 44 -4.01 -10.17 -18.58
CA GLY A 44 -4.90 -10.41 -19.71
C GLY A 44 -4.14 -10.86 -20.95
N ALA A 45 -4.76 -11.68 -21.78
CA ALA A 45 -4.15 -12.26 -22.97
C ALA A 45 -5.13 -12.36 -24.16
N LEU A 46 -4.60 -12.44 -25.37
CA LEU A 46 -5.32 -12.61 -26.63
C LEU A 46 -4.56 -13.54 -27.57
N LEU A 47 -5.25 -14.50 -28.18
CA LEU A 47 -4.79 -15.18 -29.39
C LEU A 47 -5.41 -14.51 -30.61
N VAL A 48 -4.57 -14.15 -31.58
CA VAL A 48 -4.98 -13.39 -32.77
C VAL A 48 -4.46 -14.10 -34.01
N ASP A 49 -5.33 -14.28 -35.00
CA ASP A 49 -4.87 -14.61 -36.35
C ASP A 49 -4.33 -13.35 -37.01
N SER A 50 -3.03 -13.34 -37.31
CA SER A 50 -2.37 -12.15 -37.86
C SER A 50 -2.65 -11.91 -39.34
N ASP A 51 -3.20 -12.88 -40.07
CA ASP A 51 -3.63 -12.69 -41.46
C ASP A 51 -4.95 -11.91 -41.52
N GLY A 52 -5.93 -12.29 -40.68
CA GLY A 52 -7.23 -11.63 -40.58
C GLY A 52 -7.31 -10.45 -39.60
N ASN A 53 -6.32 -10.27 -38.72
CA ASN A 53 -6.42 -9.43 -37.51
C ASN A 53 -7.65 -9.80 -36.64
N GLU A 54 -8.01 -11.08 -36.65
CA GLU A 54 -9.17 -11.62 -35.93
C GLU A 54 -8.74 -12.16 -34.56
N ILE A 55 -9.52 -11.88 -33.52
CA ILE A 55 -9.28 -12.41 -32.19
C ILE A 55 -9.88 -13.81 -32.14
N LEU A 56 -9.03 -14.82 -32.01
CA LEU A 56 -9.41 -16.22 -31.91
C LEU A 56 -9.91 -16.57 -30.50
N SER A 57 -9.25 -16.02 -29.48
CA SER A 57 -9.60 -16.24 -28.08
C SER A 57 -9.06 -15.11 -27.22
N THR A 58 -9.74 -14.85 -26.11
CA THR A 58 -9.29 -13.92 -25.06
C THR A 58 -8.98 -14.68 -23.79
N GLY A 59 -8.34 -14.05 -22.82
CA GLY A 59 -8.08 -14.66 -21.53
C GLY A 59 -7.84 -13.60 -20.47
N TYR A 60 -8.30 -13.82 -19.25
CA TYR A 60 -7.82 -13.08 -18.09
C TYR A 60 -7.56 -14.01 -16.91
N SER A 61 -6.73 -13.56 -15.98
CA SER A 61 -6.38 -14.33 -14.80
C SER A 61 -7.63 -14.69 -14.01
N LEU A 62 -7.75 -15.96 -13.60
CA LEU A 62 -8.92 -16.48 -12.88
C LEU A 62 -10.25 -16.46 -13.65
N GLU A 63 -10.25 -16.20 -14.97
CA GLU A 63 -11.44 -16.41 -15.81
C GLU A 63 -11.92 -17.86 -15.72
N LEU A 64 -10.96 -18.80 -15.73
CA LEU A 64 -11.19 -20.21 -15.44
C LEU A 64 -10.51 -20.61 -14.13
N PRO A 65 -11.08 -21.56 -13.36
CA PRO A 65 -10.58 -21.91 -12.03
C PRO A 65 -9.09 -22.25 -11.99
N ALA A 66 -8.34 -21.44 -11.22
CA ALA A 66 -6.89 -21.60 -11.01
C ALA A 66 -6.03 -21.57 -12.30
N MET A 67 -6.49 -20.86 -13.34
CA MET A 67 -5.78 -20.67 -14.59
C MET A 67 -5.23 -19.24 -14.75
N HIS A 68 -4.13 -19.12 -15.49
CA HIS A 68 -3.57 -17.84 -15.93
C HIS A 68 -4.20 -17.43 -17.27
N ALA A 69 -4.06 -16.16 -17.65
CA ALA A 69 -4.70 -15.62 -18.85
C ALA A 69 -4.33 -16.36 -20.14
N GLU A 70 -3.06 -16.72 -20.34
CA GLU A 70 -2.61 -17.46 -21.54
C GLU A 70 -3.21 -18.87 -21.56
N GLN A 71 -3.30 -19.51 -20.40
CA GLN A 71 -3.92 -20.82 -20.27
C GLN A 71 -5.43 -20.75 -20.56
N CYS A 72 -6.13 -19.70 -20.12
CA CYS A 72 -7.53 -19.48 -20.45
C CYS A 72 -7.76 -19.34 -21.96
N CYS A 73 -6.87 -18.65 -22.68
CA CYS A 73 -6.95 -18.54 -24.14
C CYS A 73 -6.93 -19.91 -24.81
N LEU A 74 -5.94 -20.75 -24.45
CA LEU A 74 -5.74 -22.08 -25.03
C LEU A 74 -6.87 -23.05 -24.65
N ALA A 75 -7.30 -23.03 -23.39
CA ALA A 75 -8.39 -23.89 -22.90
C ALA A 75 -9.71 -23.60 -23.63
N LYS A 76 -10.00 -22.33 -23.95
CA LYS A 76 -11.20 -21.96 -24.71
C LYS A 76 -11.14 -22.41 -26.18
N ILE A 77 -9.97 -22.35 -26.82
CA ILE A 77 -9.78 -22.93 -28.17
C ILE A 77 -9.96 -24.45 -28.13
N ALA A 78 -9.34 -25.12 -27.15
CA ALA A 78 -9.46 -26.56 -26.96
C ALA A 78 -10.93 -26.99 -26.87
N ALA A 79 -11.71 -26.30 -26.02
CA ALA A 79 -13.13 -26.55 -25.84
C ALA A 79 -13.96 -26.24 -27.08
N ALA A 80 -13.69 -25.13 -27.78
CA ALA A 80 -14.43 -24.74 -28.99
C ALA A 80 -14.24 -25.71 -30.16
N HIS A 81 -13.09 -26.40 -30.22
CA HIS A 81 -12.75 -27.34 -31.28
C HIS A 81 -12.82 -28.81 -30.88
N ASP A 82 -13.30 -29.11 -29.66
CA ASP A 82 -13.39 -30.47 -29.11
C ASP A 82 -12.06 -31.26 -29.18
N VAL A 83 -10.96 -30.58 -28.82
CA VAL A 83 -9.62 -31.18 -28.73
C VAL A 83 -9.06 -31.01 -27.32
N PRO A 84 -8.21 -31.94 -26.83
CA PRO A 84 -7.50 -31.72 -25.57
C PRO A 84 -6.52 -30.55 -25.69
N GLU A 85 -6.20 -29.89 -24.57
CA GLU A 85 -5.34 -28.68 -24.54
C GLU A 85 -3.98 -28.94 -25.22
N GLU A 86 -3.44 -30.15 -25.07
CA GLU A 86 -2.17 -30.58 -25.66
C GLU A 86 -2.18 -30.64 -27.19
N ARG A 87 -3.37 -30.70 -27.81
CA ARG A 87 -3.57 -30.77 -29.26
C ARG A 87 -4.11 -29.46 -29.85
N VAL A 88 -4.17 -28.38 -29.06
CA VAL A 88 -4.61 -27.06 -29.53
C VAL A 88 -3.80 -26.58 -30.74
N ALA A 89 -2.52 -26.93 -30.84
CA ALA A 89 -1.69 -26.59 -31.98
C ALA A 89 -2.22 -27.12 -33.33
N GLU A 90 -3.02 -28.19 -33.34
CA GLU A 90 -3.59 -28.80 -34.55
C GLU A 90 -4.75 -27.99 -35.14
N VAL A 91 -5.37 -27.12 -34.34
CA VAL A 91 -6.58 -26.36 -34.72
C VAL A 91 -6.32 -24.85 -34.81
N LEU A 92 -5.13 -24.39 -34.41
CA LEU A 92 -4.74 -22.99 -34.53
C LEU A 92 -4.38 -22.63 -35.99
N PRO A 93 -4.79 -21.44 -36.47
CA PRO A 93 -4.33 -20.91 -37.74
C PRO A 93 -2.78 -20.81 -37.81
N PRO A 94 -2.16 -21.01 -39.00
CA PRO A 94 -0.70 -21.05 -39.15
C PRO A 94 0.05 -19.78 -38.70
N ARG A 95 -0.62 -18.63 -38.60
CA ARG A 95 -0.02 -17.35 -38.20
C ARG A 95 -0.69 -16.76 -36.97
N THR A 96 -0.85 -17.60 -35.95
CA THR A 96 -1.36 -17.17 -34.66
C THR A 96 -0.29 -16.37 -33.90
N VAL A 97 -0.73 -15.27 -33.29
CA VAL A 97 0.07 -14.37 -32.45
C VAL A 97 -0.58 -14.31 -31.07
N LEU A 98 0.24 -14.42 -30.02
CA LEU A 98 -0.20 -14.22 -28.64
C LEU A 98 0.16 -12.80 -28.19
N TYR A 99 -0.80 -12.08 -27.63
CA TYR A 99 -0.56 -10.86 -26.85
C TYR A 99 -0.84 -11.18 -25.39
N THR A 100 0.09 -10.84 -24.50
CA THR A 100 -0.13 -10.94 -23.05
C THR A 100 0.36 -9.66 -22.37
N THR A 101 -0.37 -9.20 -21.36
CA THR A 101 -0.03 -7.95 -20.65
C THR A 101 1.19 -8.10 -19.76
N MET A 102 1.60 -9.33 -19.44
CA MET A 102 2.74 -9.65 -18.58
C MET A 102 3.49 -10.85 -19.14
N GLU A 103 4.77 -10.96 -18.83
CA GLU A 103 5.59 -12.09 -19.24
C GLU A 103 4.98 -13.44 -18.82
N PRO A 104 4.87 -14.41 -19.73
CA PRO A 104 4.40 -15.75 -19.38
C PRO A 104 5.33 -16.39 -18.35
N CYS A 105 4.77 -16.82 -17.22
CA CYS A 105 5.57 -17.41 -16.15
C CYS A 105 6.38 -18.63 -16.63
N SER A 106 7.63 -18.74 -16.17
CA SER A 106 8.51 -19.88 -16.44
C SER A 106 8.34 -21.01 -15.41
N GLU A 107 7.85 -20.69 -14.21
CA GLU A 107 7.55 -21.65 -13.15
C GLU A 107 6.19 -21.36 -12.50
N ARG A 108 5.64 -22.31 -11.75
CA ARG A 108 4.41 -22.11 -10.97
C ARG A 108 4.55 -22.73 -9.58
N LEU A 109 4.24 -21.94 -8.55
CA LEU A 109 4.17 -22.40 -7.15
C LEU A 109 3.20 -23.58 -6.95
N SER A 110 2.18 -23.70 -7.81
CA SER A 110 1.24 -24.83 -7.77
C SER A 110 1.79 -26.15 -8.32
N GLY A 111 3.00 -26.15 -8.89
CA GLY A 111 3.59 -27.29 -9.59
C GLY A 111 2.92 -27.62 -10.94
N ARG A 112 1.89 -26.86 -11.35
CA ARG A 112 1.26 -27.02 -12.67
C ARG A 112 2.21 -26.54 -13.77
N ARG A 113 2.06 -27.07 -14.99
CA ARG A 113 2.79 -26.60 -16.17
C ARG A 113 2.69 -25.09 -16.35
N ALA A 114 3.85 -24.45 -16.53
CA ALA A 114 4.03 -23.01 -16.66
C ALA A 114 3.48 -22.46 -17.99
N CYS A 115 3.20 -21.16 -18.06
CA CYS A 115 2.65 -20.55 -19.29
C CYS A 115 3.67 -20.60 -20.43
N ALA A 116 4.95 -20.33 -20.15
CA ALA A 116 6.03 -20.46 -21.13
C ALA A 116 6.09 -21.87 -21.72
N ASP A 117 6.05 -22.92 -20.87
CA ASP A 117 6.04 -24.31 -21.31
C ASP A 117 4.83 -24.68 -22.16
N ARG A 118 3.65 -24.08 -21.89
CA ARG A 118 2.43 -24.28 -22.69
C ARG A 118 2.58 -23.67 -24.07
N ILE A 119 3.11 -22.45 -24.15
CA ILE A 119 3.36 -21.76 -25.42
C ILE A 119 4.40 -22.54 -26.25
N LEU A 120 5.50 -22.98 -25.63
CA LEU A 120 6.52 -23.81 -26.28
C LEU A 120 5.94 -25.14 -26.78
N ALA A 121 4.95 -25.71 -26.09
CA ALA A 121 4.25 -26.93 -26.49
C ALA A 121 3.54 -26.81 -27.85
N LEU A 122 3.20 -25.58 -28.26
CA LEU A 122 2.48 -25.33 -29.51
C LEU A 122 3.38 -25.47 -30.73
N LYS A 123 4.68 -25.78 -30.56
CA LYS A 123 5.64 -26.12 -31.62
C LYS A 123 5.65 -25.13 -32.79
N GLY A 124 5.49 -23.84 -32.49
CA GLY A 124 5.51 -22.76 -33.48
C GLY A 124 4.17 -22.41 -34.12
N ALA A 125 3.06 -23.06 -33.73
CA ALA A 125 1.71 -22.63 -34.14
C ALA A 125 1.41 -21.19 -33.67
N VAL A 126 2.00 -20.79 -32.53
CA VAL A 126 2.14 -19.38 -32.14
C VAL A 126 3.55 -18.92 -32.50
N GLY A 127 3.68 -18.12 -33.56
CA GLY A 127 4.97 -17.70 -34.09
C GLY A 127 5.57 -16.48 -33.39
N ILE A 128 4.73 -15.64 -32.78
CA ILE A 128 5.14 -14.40 -32.12
C ILE A 128 4.35 -14.23 -30.82
N VAL A 129 5.04 -13.85 -29.75
CA VAL A 129 4.45 -13.43 -28.48
C VAL A 129 4.80 -11.96 -28.23
N TYR A 130 3.80 -11.10 -28.14
CA TYR A 130 3.96 -9.72 -27.69
C TYR A 130 3.68 -9.65 -26.20
N VAL A 131 4.67 -9.18 -25.44
CA VAL A 131 4.62 -9.05 -23.99
C VAL A 131 4.51 -7.56 -23.62
N GLY A 132 3.56 -7.23 -22.74
CA GLY A 132 3.34 -5.86 -22.27
C GLY A 132 4.44 -5.38 -21.32
N ILE A 133 4.67 -6.14 -20.25
CA ILE A 133 5.75 -5.88 -19.29
C ILE A 133 6.45 -7.21 -18.95
N ALA A 134 7.77 -7.18 -18.77
CA ALA A 134 8.47 -8.28 -18.12
C ALA A 134 7.91 -8.48 -16.70
N GLU A 135 7.95 -9.69 -16.15
CA GLU A 135 7.64 -9.85 -14.73
C GLU A 135 8.61 -8.94 -13.94
N PRO A 136 8.12 -7.98 -13.13
CA PRO A 136 9.01 -7.02 -12.50
C PRO A 136 9.96 -7.75 -11.56
N ASP A 137 11.27 -7.50 -11.73
CA ASP A 137 12.28 -8.00 -10.80
C ASP A 137 11.94 -7.48 -9.40
N VAL A 138 11.51 -8.38 -8.52
CA VAL A 138 11.31 -8.08 -7.09
C VAL A 138 12.63 -7.78 -6.38
N PHE A 139 13.76 -8.04 -7.05
CA PHE A 139 15.10 -7.87 -6.53
C PHE A 139 15.82 -6.69 -7.19
N VAL A 140 16.46 -5.85 -6.38
CA VAL A 140 17.43 -4.87 -6.89
C VAL A 140 18.84 -5.44 -6.69
N ALA A 141 19.65 -5.39 -7.75
CA ALA A 141 21.06 -5.73 -7.66
C ALA A 141 21.79 -4.66 -6.83
N ARG A 142 22.38 -5.06 -5.72
CA ARG A 142 23.32 -4.24 -4.95
C ARG A 142 24.62 -4.06 -5.74
N LEU A 143 25.41 -3.05 -5.36
CA LEU A 143 26.71 -2.76 -5.99
C LEU A 143 27.69 -3.94 -5.90
N ASP A 144 27.51 -4.83 -4.92
CA ASP A 144 28.29 -6.05 -4.74
C ASP A 144 27.79 -7.24 -5.59
N GLY A 145 26.79 -7.03 -6.44
CA GLY A 145 26.18 -8.04 -7.30
C GLY A 145 25.14 -8.93 -6.59
N THR A 146 24.94 -8.77 -5.29
CA THR A 146 23.92 -9.52 -4.55
C THR A 146 22.52 -8.97 -4.86
N ARG A 147 21.53 -9.86 -4.92
CA ARG A 147 20.12 -9.50 -5.15
C ARG A 147 19.40 -9.46 -3.80
N GLN A 148 18.72 -8.35 -3.51
CA GLN A 148 17.88 -8.24 -2.32
C GLN A 148 16.46 -7.84 -2.72
N PRO A 149 15.42 -8.46 -2.14
CA PRO A 149 14.05 -8.06 -2.41
C PRO A 149 13.71 -6.74 -1.72
N PHE A 150 12.91 -5.91 -2.38
CA PHE A 150 12.38 -4.67 -1.81
C PHE A 150 10.87 -4.61 -1.98
N PHE A 151 10.21 -3.90 -1.08
CA PHE A 151 8.81 -3.52 -1.24
C PHE A 151 8.76 -2.08 -1.76
N MET A 152 7.93 -1.85 -2.78
CA MET A 152 7.78 -0.54 -3.40
C MET A 152 6.31 -0.17 -3.55
N LYS A 153 5.95 1.01 -3.05
CA LYS A 153 4.67 1.66 -3.35
C LYS A 153 4.88 2.67 -4.46
N VAL A 154 3.92 2.74 -5.39
CA VAL A 154 3.93 3.73 -6.47
C VAL A 154 2.59 4.45 -6.46
N ILE A 155 2.63 5.77 -6.34
CA ILE A 155 1.44 6.63 -6.21
C ILE A 155 1.59 7.80 -7.18
N ASN A 156 0.50 8.15 -7.86
CA ASN A 156 0.48 9.27 -8.81
C ASN A 156 0.06 10.57 -8.13
N HIS A 157 0.25 11.68 -8.85
CA HIS A 157 -0.15 13.02 -8.47
C HIS A 157 0.64 13.63 -7.31
N GLU A 158 0.58 14.95 -7.22
CA GLU A 158 1.29 15.73 -6.19
C GLU A 158 0.91 15.31 -4.75
N ILE A 159 -0.32 14.87 -4.51
CA ILE A 159 -0.71 14.33 -3.19
C ILE A 159 0.06 13.04 -2.89
N GLY A 160 0.23 12.16 -3.87
CA GLY A 160 1.02 10.94 -3.76
C GLY A 160 2.48 11.23 -3.41
N ARG A 161 3.09 12.28 -3.99
CA ARG A 161 4.44 12.74 -3.64
C ARG A 161 4.59 13.04 -2.16
N LYS A 162 3.61 13.75 -1.59
CA LYS A 162 3.62 14.16 -0.18
C LYS A 162 3.36 12.96 0.74
N MET A 163 2.48 12.04 0.34
CA MET A 163 2.21 10.80 1.07
C MET A 163 3.47 9.94 1.19
N VAL A 164 4.15 9.64 0.08
CA VAL A 164 5.36 8.80 0.12
C VAL A 164 6.52 9.46 0.87
N HIS A 165 6.61 10.80 0.87
CA HIS A 165 7.58 11.54 1.68
C HIS A 165 7.27 11.42 3.18
N GLY A 166 6.01 11.64 3.57
CA GLY A 166 5.56 11.52 4.96
C GLY A 166 5.74 10.11 5.49
N GLU A 167 5.38 9.08 4.70
CA GLU A 167 5.58 7.68 5.06
C GLU A 167 7.07 7.33 5.20
N PHE A 168 7.92 7.78 4.27
CA PHE A 168 9.37 7.56 4.36
C PHE A 168 9.97 8.12 5.65
N GLU A 169 9.67 9.38 5.98
CA GLU A 169 10.18 10.03 7.19
C GLU A 169 9.61 9.40 8.47
N SER A 170 8.36 8.93 8.43
CA SER A 170 7.71 8.19 9.53
C SER A 170 8.41 6.86 9.80
N MET A 171 8.55 6.04 8.75
CA MET A 171 9.20 4.74 8.84
C MET A 171 10.68 4.88 9.23
N LYS A 172 11.33 5.97 8.82
CA LYS A 172 12.72 6.27 9.22
C LYS A 172 12.81 6.57 10.70
N ALA A 173 11.92 7.41 11.23
CA ALA A 173 11.88 7.73 12.65
C ALA A 173 11.63 6.47 13.51
N ILE A 174 10.69 5.60 13.11
CA ILE A 174 10.46 4.33 13.81
C ILE A 174 11.70 3.43 13.75
N TYR A 175 12.30 3.28 12.56
CA TYR A 175 13.45 2.40 12.37
C TYR A 175 14.67 2.85 13.16
N GLU A 176 14.89 4.16 13.31
CA GLU A 176 16.00 4.71 14.11
C GLU A 176 15.87 4.36 15.60
N VAL A 177 14.64 4.25 16.13
CA VAL A 177 14.37 3.86 17.52
C VAL A 177 14.33 2.34 17.67
N SER A 178 13.65 1.65 16.76
CA SER A 178 13.36 0.21 16.83
C SER A 178 13.60 -0.50 15.49
N PRO A 179 14.88 -0.75 15.10
CA PRO A 179 15.23 -1.32 13.79
C PRO A 179 14.61 -2.69 13.48
N ALA A 180 14.27 -3.48 14.49
CA ALA A 180 13.65 -4.79 14.32
C ALA A 180 12.13 -4.72 14.18
N PHE A 181 11.49 -3.58 14.52
CA PHE A 181 10.03 -3.45 14.59
C PHE A 181 9.40 -2.90 13.32
N ALA A 182 10.21 -2.34 12.43
CA ALA A 182 9.77 -1.80 11.16
C ALA A 182 10.69 -2.26 10.02
N PRO A 183 10.16 -2.48 8.79
CA PRO A 183 10.99 -2.63 7.61
C PRO A 183 11.89 -1.42 7.41
N LYS A 184 13.16 -1.64 7.06
CA LYS A 184 14.11 -0.55 6.83
C LYS A 184 13.67 0.33 5.65
N PRO A 185 13.37 1.63 5.83
CA PRO A 185 13.13 2.52 4.71
C PRO A 185 14.43 2.74 3.93
N VAL A 186 14.34 2.77 2.61
CA VAL A 186 15.51 2.80 1.71
C VAL A 186 15.53 4.10 0.93
N ALA A 187 14.43 4.45 0.28
CA ALA A 187 14.33 5.66 -0.52
C ALA A 187 12.88 6.07 -0.76
N TRP A 188 12.70 7.30 -1.19
CA TRP A 188 11.48 7.78 -1.82
C TRP A 188 11.85 8.74 -2.95
N GLY A 189 10.94 9.01 -3.88
CA GLY A 189 11.24 9.96 -4.95
C GLY A 189 10.18 10.03 -6.04
N THR A 190 10.56 10.65 -7.15
CA THR A 190 9.75 10.80 -8.36
C THR A 190 10.47 10.14 -9.52
N TYR A 191 9.75 9.41 -10.37
CA TYR A 191 10.32 8.80 -11.56
C TYR A 191 10.82 9.87 -12.52
N GLN A 192 12.05 9.72 -13.02
CA GLN A 192 12.65 10.69 -13.94
C GLN A 192 11.87 10.81 -15.27
N CYS A 193 11.35 9.69 -15.77
CA CYS A 193 10.58 9.62 -17.02
C CYS A 193 9.07 9.82 -16.83
N LEU A 194 8.57 9.77 -15.60
CA LEU A 194 7.15 9.90 -15.25
C LEU A 194 7.03 10.90 -14.08
N PRO A 195 7.04 12.22 -14.35
CA PRO A 195 7.16 13.25 -13.31
C PRO A 195 5.94 13.35 -12.37
N ASP A 196 4.81 12.74 -12.74
CA ASP A 196 3.59 12.65 -11.93
C ASP A 196 3.48 11.32 -11.16
N THR A 197 4.55 10.52 -11.13
CA THR A 197 4.59 9.20 -10.49
C THR A 197 5.70 9.18 -9.44
N HIS A 198 5.32 8.85 -8.20
CA HIS A 198 6.16 8.92 -7.02
C HIS A 198 6.26 7.55 -6.35
N PHE A 199 7.34 7.29 -5.64
CA PHE A 199 7.58 6.00 -4.98
C PHE A 199 8.06 6.13 -3.55
N PHE A 200 7.74 5.11 -2.75
CA PHE A 200 8.39 4.76 -1.48
C PHE A 200 8.98 3.36 -1.62
N LEU A 201 10.19 3.16 -1.11
CA LEU A 201 10.94 1.91 -1.19
C LEU A 201 11.46 1.54 0.20
N CYS A 202 11.23 0.30 0.63
CA CYS A 202 11.75 -0.25 1.86
C CYS A 202 12.19 -1.71 1.71
N GLU A 203 12.88 -2.22 2.74
CA GLU A 203 13.22 -3.63 2.87
C GLU A 203 11.97 -4.51 2.73
N PHE A 204 12.05 -5.55 1.89
CA PHE A 204 10.99 -6.54 1.81
C PHE A 204 11.06 -7.49 3.01
N ARG A 205 9.96 -7.61 3.75
CA ARG A 205 9.80 -8.57 4.85
C ARG A 205 8.72 -9.58 4.50
N ASN A 206 9.05 -10.87 4.64
CA ASN A 206 8.06 -11.94 4.50
C ASN A 206 7.21 -11.99 5.77
N MET A 207 5.91 -11.75 5.64
CA MET A 207 5.01 -11.61 6.78
C MET A 207 3.88 -12.65 6.75
N LYS A 208 3.44 -13.09 7.93
CA LYS A 208 2.18 -13.84 8.08
C LYS A 208 1.03 -12.85 8.26
N GLU A 209 -0.10 -13.12 7.61
CA GLU A 209 -1.36 -12.41 7.82
C GLU A 209 -2.07 -12.92 9.10
N GLU A 210 -1.38 -12.83 10.23
CA GLU A 210 -1.86 -13.23 11.54
C GLU A 210 -1.71 -12.07 12.53
N LYS A 211 -2.55 -12.06 13.57
CA LYS A 211 -2.43 -11.04 14.60
C LYS A 211 -1.17 -11.26 15.43
N PRO A 212 -0.36 -10.22 15.69
CA PRO A 212 0.70 -10.24 16.67
C PRO A 212 0.28 -10.79 18.04
N ASP A 213 1.19 -11.46 18.75
CA ASP A 213 0.97 -11.78 20.16
C ASP A 213 0.81 -10.48 20.97
N PRO A 214 -0.25 -10.31 21.78
CA PRO A 214 -0.47 -9.06 22.52
C PRO A 214 0.68 -8.69 23.44
N GLY A 215 1.31 -9.66 24.12
CA GLY A 215 2.40 -9.43 25.07
C GLY A 215 3.65 -8.91 24.38
N GLU A 216 4.11 -9.62 23.36
CA GLU A 216 5.28 -9.21 22.57
C GLU A 216 5.02 -7.87 21.87
N PHE A 217 3.88 -7.71 21.20
CA PHE A 217 3.55 -6.48 20.47
C PHE A 217 3.44 -5.27 21.41
N GLY A 218 2.72 -5.44 22.53
CA GLY A 218 2.55 -4.39 23.55
C GLY A 218 3.87 -3.94 24.15
N SER A 219 4.78 -4.87 24.43
CA SER A 219 6.12 -4.56 24.95
C SER A 219 6.98 -3.76 23.95
N ARG A 220 6.89 -4.07 22.66
CA ARG A 220 7.65 -3.39 21.61
C ARG A 220 7.11 -2.01 21.28
N LEU A 221 5.78 -1.87 21.27
CA LEU A 221 5.15 -0.56 21.16
C LEU A 221 5.46 0.32 22.37
N ALA A 222 5.45 -0.26 23.58
CA ALA A 222 5.89 0.44 24.79
C ALA A 222 7.34 0.91 24.68
N ALA A 223 8.26 0.05 24.22
CA ALA A 223 9.65 0.42 23.97
C ALA A 223 9.77 1.56 22.94
N LEU A 224 9.08 1.49 21.80
CA LEU A 224 9.05 2.57 20.81
C LEU A 224 8.62 3.91 21.43
N HIS A 225 7.54 3.91 22.20
CA HIS A 225 7.04 5.11 22.86
C HIS A 225 7.98 5.62 23.96
N GLN A 226 8.59 4.73 24.76
CA GLN A 226 9.47 5.10 25.87
C GLN A 226 10.89 5.49 25.43
N ASP A 227 11.39 4.92 24.34
CA ASP A 227 12.77 5.13 23.88
C ASP A 227 12.88 6.25 22.83
N SER A 228 11.78 6.57 22.15
CA SER A 228 11.74 7.72 21.24
C SER A 228 11.93 9.05 21.97
N GLN A 229 12.57 10.01 21.31
CA GLN A 229 12.80 11.36 21.84
C GLN A 229 12.44 12.40 20.79
N SER A 230 11.49 13.27 21.11
CA SER A 230 11.20 14.42 20.26
C SER A 230 12.46 15.30 20.12
N PRO A 231 12.87 15.66 18.89
CA PRO A 231 14.15 16.33 18.63
C PRO A 231 14.27 17.71 19.29
N ASN A 232 13.14 18.32 19.65
CA ASN A 232 13.07 19.62 20.32
C ASN A 232 12.22 19.57 21.60
N GLY A 233 11.82 18.38 22.06
CA GLY A 233 10.97 18.19 23.24
C GLY A 233 9.50 18.64 23.05
N LYS A 234 9.05 18.89 21.83
CA LYS A 234 7.69 19.34 21.50
C LYS A 234 6.86 18.25 20.83
N PHE A 235 5.54 18.44 20.79
CA PHE A 235 4.63 17.64 19.97
C PHE A 235 4.68 18.09 18.51
N GLY A 236 4.54 17.17 17.57
CA GLY A 236 4.62 17.45 16.13
C GLY A 236 5.64 16.58 15.40
N PHE A 237 6.01 16.98 14.19
CA PHE A 237 6.91 16.25 13.30
C PHE A 237 7.56 17.21 12.30
N HIS A 238 8.73 16.87 11.77
CA HIS A 238 9.48 17.77 10.88
C HIS A 238 8.86 17.88 9.48
N VAL A 239 7.95 16.97 9.12
CA VAL A 239 7.20 16.99 7.87
C VAL A 239 5.71 16.73 8.13
N ALA A 240 4.86 17.17 7.20
CA ALA A 240 3.48 16.74 7.17
C ALA A 240 3.40 15.24 6.86
N THR A 241 2.56 14.51 7.58
CA THR A 241 2.24 13.10 7.32
C THR A 241 0.81 12.97 6.83
N TYR A 242 0.40 11.76 6.44
CA TYR A 242 -0.90 11.52 5.81
C TYR A 242 -1.58 10.30 6.42
N SER A 243 -2.76 10.49 7.00
CA SER A 243 -3.63 9.39 7.40
C SER A 243 -4.60 9.10 6.25
N GLY A 244 -4.32 8.05 5.48
CA GLY A 244 -4.91 7.89 4.15
C GLY A 244 -4.64 9.10 3.27
N ASN A 245 -5.68 9.77 2.77
CA ASN A 245 -5.54 10.99 1.96
C ASN A 245 -5.60 12.29 2.79
N LEU A 246 -5.79 12.18 4.10
CA LEU A 246 -5.95 13.33 5.00
C LEU A 246 -4.57 13.84 5.45
N PRO A 247 -4.17 15.07 5.09
CA PRO A 247 -2.91 15.62 5.54
C PRO A 247 -2.96 15.97 7.04
N GLN A 248 -1.91 15.58 7.76
CA GLN A 248 -1.63 15.96 9.14
C GLN A 248 -0.56 17.05 9.14
N VAL A 249 -0.94 18.25 9.59
CA VAL A 249 -0.01 19.39 9.67
C VAL A 249 0.63 19.37 11.04
N ASN A 250 1.84 18.81 11.08
CA ASN A 250 2.55 18.46 12.30
C ASN A 250 3.47 19.58 12.82
N ASP A 251 3.06 20.84 12.68
CA ASP A 251 3.83 21.96 13.22
C ASP A 251 4.05 21.80 14.73
N TRP A 252 5.21 22.25 15.21
CA TRP A 252 5.64 21.97 16.58
C TRP A 252 4.86 22.78 17.63
N GLU A 253 4.39 22.10 18.67
CA GLU A 253 3.63 22.69 19.77
C GLU A 253 4.16 22.23 21.13
N ASP A 254 4.14 23.13 22.11
CA ASP A 254 4.58 22.82 23.48
C ASP A 254 3.52 22.08 24.31
N SER A 255 2.24 22.17 23.94
CA SER A 255 1.13 21.53 24.64
C SER A 255 0.40 20.52 23.77
N TRP A 256 0.11 19.37 24.35
CA TRP A 256 -0.63 18.30 23.67
C TRP A 256 -2.06 18.71 23.34
N GLU A 257 -2.75 19.41 24.25
CA GLU A 257 -4.10 19.91 24.01
C GLU A 257 -4.14 20.82 22.77
N VAL A 258 -3.19 21.75 22.67
CA VAL A 258 -3.10 22.69 21.55
C VAL A 258 -2.81 21.95 20.24
N PHE A 259 -1.86 21.03 20.25
CA PHE A 259 -1.52 20.22 19.08
C PHE A 259 -2.72 19.40 18.57
N PHE A 260 -3.36 18.66 19.48
CA PHE A 260 -4.51 17.82 19.15
C PHE A 260 -5.68 18.66 18.62
N THR A 261 -5.98 19.79 19.28
CA THR A 261 -7.07 20.70 18.88
C THR A 261 -6.84 21.26 17.47
N LYS A 262 -5.61 21.67 17.15
CA LYS A 262 -5.25 22.21 15.82
C LYS A 262 -5.46 21.16 14.73
N ASN A 263 -4.97 19.93 14.95
CA ASN A 263 -5.10 18.85 13.99
C ASN A 263 -6.55 18.40 13.81
N LEU A 264 -7.33 18.26 14.88
CA LEU A 264 -8.74 17.88 14.77
C LEU A 264 -9.57 18.94 14.04
N LYS A 265 -9.32 20.24 14.29
CA LYS A 265 -9.96 21.33 13.53
C LYS A 265 -9.64 21.24 12.03
N LEU A 266 -8.40 20.91 11.68
CA LEU A 266 -8.00 20.76 10.30
C LEU A 266 -8.65 19.53 9.64
N ALA A 267 -8.68 18.40 10.33
CA ALA A 267 -9.35 17.18 9.86
C ALA A 267 -10.84 17.44 9.57
N LEU A 268 -11.55 18.05 10.51
CA LEU A 268 -12.96 18.40 10.36
C LEU A 268 -13.19 19.42 9.24
N LYS A 269 -12.29 20.40 9.08
CA LYS A 269 -12.36 21.33 7.97
C LYS A 269 -12.33 20.60 6.62
N PHE A 270 -11.41 19.65 6.45
CA PHE A 270 -11.34 18.86 5.20
C PHE A 270 -12.56 17.96 5.00
N GLU A 271 -13.10 17.36 6.07
CA GLU A 271 -14.32 16.55 5.97
C GLU A 271 -15.52 17.42 5.55
N ILE A 272 -15.69 18.61 6.14
CA ILE A 272 -16.75 19.57 5.78
C ILE A 272 -16.57 20.07 4.35
N GLU A 273 -15.34 20.35 3.90
CA GLU A 273 -15.06 20.73 2.51
C GLU A 273 -15.42 19.60 1.53
N ALA A 274 -15.24 18.33 1.92
CA ALA A 274 -15.51 17.17 1.09
C ALA A 274 -16.98 16.73 1.08
N LYS A 275 -17.68 16.82 2.22
CA LYS A 275 -19.06 16.31 2.38
C LYS A 275 -20.12 17.40 2.38
N GLY A 276 -19.73 18.65 2.64
CA GLY A 276 -20.63 19.76 2.89
C GLY A 276 -20.90 19.97 4.40
N PRO A 277 -21.63 21.04 4.75
CA PRO A 277 -21.95 21.37 6.13
C PRO A 277 -22.95 20.37 6.74
N ASP A 278 -22.88 20.19 8.05
CA ASP A 278 -23.80 19.34 8.82
C ASP A 278 -24.23 20.05 10.11
N ALA A 279 -25.55 20.22 10.29
CA ALA A 279 -26.11 21.02 11.39
C ALA A 279 -25.96 20.35 12.76
N GLU A 280 -25.91 19.02 12.82
CA GLU A 280 -25.66 18.29 14.06
C GLU A 280 -24.21 18.49 14.48
N LEU A 281 -23.28 18.35 13.53
CA LEU A 281 -21.86 18.63 13.76
C LEU A 281 -21.65 20.08 14.23
N ASP A 282 -22.23 21.08 13.56
CA ASP A 282 -22.14 22.49 13.95
C ASP A 282 -22.58 22.75 15.40
N THR A 283 -23.56 21.98 15.89
CA THR A 283 -24.04 22.08 17.27
C THR A 283 -23.06 21.44 18.27
N LEU A 284 -22.39 20.36 17.87
CA LEU A 284 -21.49 19.57 18.74
C LEU A 284 -20.07 20.16 18.80
N LEU A 285 -19.58 20.77 17.73
CA LEU A 285 -18.19 21.26 17.66
C LEU A 285 -17.83 22.25 18.78
N PRO A 286 -18.65 23.26 19.14
CA PRO A 286 -18.33 24.14 20.25
C PRO A 286 -18.19 23.39 21.57
N VAL A 287 -19.05 22.40 21.84
CA VAL A 287 -18.95 21.59 23.07
C VAL A 287 -17.68 20.75 23.07
N LEU A 288 -17.32 20.17 21.93
CA LEU A 288 -16.10 19.38 21.77
C LEU A 288 -14.85 20.23 22.06
N PHE A 289 -14.74 21.41 21.44
CA PHE A 289 -13.56 22.26 21.54
C PHE A 289 -13.49 23.08 22.82
N ASP A 290 -14.61 23.58 23.33
CA ASP A 290 -14.59 24.50 24.48
C ASP A 290 -14.72 23.78 25.82
N LYS A 291 -15.12 22.49 25.82
CA LYS A 291 -15.34 21.72 27.05
C LYS A 291 -14.66 20.36 27.05
N VAL A 292 -14.95 19.51 26.07
CA VAL A 292 -14.51 18.10 26.11
C VAL A 292 -12.99 17.99 26.01
N ILE A 293 -12.39 18.62 25.00
CA ILE A 293 -10.93 18.59 24.81
C ILE A 293 -10.19 19.22 26.01
N PRO A 294 -10.51 20.45 26.47
CA PRO A 294 -9.87 21.03 27.64
C PRO A 294 -10.00 20.13 28.89
N ARG A 295 -11.20 19.61 29.16
CA ARG A 295 -11.44 18.77 30.34
C ARG A 295 -10.63 17.48 30.31
N LEU A 296 -10.43 16.86 29.14
CA LEU A 296 -9.75 15.56 29.03
C LEU A 296 -8.23 15.69 28.84
N LEU A 297 -7.75 16.76 28.20
CA LEU A 297 -6.35 16.89 27.82
C LEU A 297 -5.56 17.85 28.72
N GLN A 298 -6.14 18.96 29.20
CA GLN A 298 -5.41 19.87 30.11
C GLN A 298 -4.91 19.19 31.39
N PRO A 299 -5.68 18.29 32.03
CA PRO A 299 -5.20 17.61 33.22
C PRO A 299 -3.95 16.76 33.00
N LEU A 300 -3.62 16.38 31.76
CA LEU A 300 -2.39 15.63 31.49
C LEU A 300 -1.12 16.48 31.74
N GLU A 301 -1.24 17.80 31.64
CA GLU A 301 -0.13 18.77 31.72
C GLU A 301 -0.30 19.76 32.88
N SER A 302 -1.28 19.54 33.78
CA SER A 302 -1.56 20.39 34.95
C SER A 302 -1.09 19.76 36.27
N ASP A 303 -1.06 20.56 37.34
CA ASP A 303 -0.74 20.09 38.70
C ASP A 303 0.64 19.40 38.80
N GLY A 304 1.61 19.91 38.04
CA GLY A 304 2.98 19.37 37.98
C GLY A 304 3.13 18.12 37.10
N ARG A 305 2.08 17.70 36.40
CA ARG A 305 2.15 16.62 35.41
C ARG A 305 2.68 17.14 34.08
N SER A 306 3.20 16.24 33.29
CA SER A 306 3.67 16.51 31.94
C SER A 306 3.43 15.28 31.07
N VAL A 307 3.20 15.52 29.78
CA VAL A 307 3.12 14.46 28.79
C VAL A 307 4.45 14.40 28.05
N LYS A 308 5.02 13.20 27.94
CA LYS A 308 6.17 12.98 27.07
C LYS A 308 5.70 12.95 25.61
N PRO A 309 6.22 13.80 24.72
CA PRO A 309 6.02 13.64 23.28
C PRO A 309 6.71 12.34 22.81
N SER A 310 5.90 11.32 22.57
CA SER A 310 6.31 9.97 22.20
C SER A 310 6.04 9.76 20.71
N LEU A 311 6.96 9.14 19.99
CA LEU A 311 6.76 8.84 18.57
C LEU A 311 5.66 7.78 18.42
N VAL A 312 4.49 8.19 17.93
CA VAL A 312 3.38 7.28 17.60
C VAL A 312 3.45 6.88 16.13
N HIS A 313 2.93 5.71 15.79
CA HIS A 313 2.72 5.26 14.42
C HIS A 313 1.67 6.12 13.70
N GLY A 314 0.59 6.49 14.40
CA GLY A 314 -0.44 7.44 13.93
C GLY A 314 -1.56 6.82 13.08
N ASP A 315 -1.39 5.56 12.67
CA ASP A 315 -2.41 4.73 11.99
C ASP A 315 -2.19 3.26 12.33
N LEU A 316 -2.01 2.93 13.60
CA LEU A 316 -1.72 1.56 13.99
C LEU A 316 -3.00 0.78 14.17
N TRP A 317 -3.24 -0.19 13.31
CA TRP A 317 -4.30 -1.19 13.41
C TRP A 317 -3.82 -2.51 12.86
N TYR A 318 -4.63 -3.57 12.97
CA TYR A 318 -4.25 -4.90 12.50
C TYR A 318 -3.71 -4.90 11.06
N GLY A 319 -4.30 -4.12 10.16
CA GLY A 319 -3.89 -4.04 8.75
C GLY A 319 -2.50 -3.45 8.53
N ASN A 320 -2.00 -2.67 9.48
CA ASN A 320 -0.68 -2.02 9.47
C ASN A 320 0.30 -2.73 10.42
N SER A 321 0.06 -4.02 10.67
CA SER A 321 0.89 -4.89 11.50
C SER A 321 1.04 -6.26 10.85
N GLY A 322 2.11 -6.98 11.19
CA GLY A 322 2.34 -8.35 10.74
C GLY A 322 3.33 -9.08 11.61
N ILE A 323 3.58 -10.35 11.29
CA ILE A 323 4.59 -11.18 11.96
C ILE A 323 5.66 -11.56 10.95
N ASP A 324 6.92 -11.21 11.21
CA ASP A 324 8.04 -11.62 10.38
C ASP A 324 8.15 -13.15 10.40
N THR A 325 8.06 -13.78 9.23
CA THR A 325 8.14 -15.24 9.08
C THR A 325 9.50 -15.82 9.44
N THR A 326 10.55 -15.00 9.41
CA THR A 326 11.94 -15.39 9.68
C THR A 326 12.23 -15.35 11.18
N THR A 327 11.84 -14.26 11.85
CA THR A 327 12.14 -14.07 13.28
C THR A 327 10.99 -14.52 14.19
N GLY A 328 9.76 -14.56 13.68
CA GLY A 328 8.55 -14.79 14.45
C GLY A 328 8.09 -13.58 15.26
N GLU A 329 8.73 -12.43 15.08
CA GLU A 329 8.47 -11.21 15.85
C GLU A 329 7.54 -10.26 15.09
N SER A 330 6.89 -9.35 15.82
CA SER A 330 5.98 -8.38 15.21
C SER A 330 6.67 -7.34 14.33
N LEU A 331 5.92 -6.82 13.35
CA LEU A 331 6.31 -5.71 12.50
C LEU A 331 5.16 -4.71 12.40
N ILE A 332 5.51 -3.43 12.27
CA ILE A 332 4.60 -2.33 11.94
C ILE A 332 5.07 -1.65 10.64
N PHE A 333 4.13 -1.16 9.85
CA PHE A 333 4.38 -0.56 8.54
C PHE A 333 3.24 0.41 8.18
N ASP A 334 3.43 1.24 7.15
CA ASP A 334 2.43 2.21 6.68
C ASP A 334 2.15 3.32 7.73
N ALA A 335 3.21 3.80 8.39
CA ALA A 335 3.11 4.80 9.43
C ALA A 335 2.90 6.23 8.89
N CYS A 336 2.22 7.04 9.70
CA CYS A 336 2.01 8.47 9.49
C CYS A 336 2.38 9.26 10.76
N CYS A 337 3.59 9.02 11.23
CA CYS A 337 4.10 9.39 12.54
C CYS A 337 4.03 10.88 12.89
N PHE A 338 3.98 11.12 14.19
CA PHE A 338 4.32 12.38 14.83
C PHE A 338 4.62 12.12 16.32
N TYR A 339 5.18 13.10 17.01
CA TYR A 339 5.38 13.04 18.46
C TYR A 339 4.10 13.49 19.17
N ALA A 340 3.51 12.59 19.96
CA ALA A 340 2.19 12.71 20.54
C ALA A 340 2.15 12.27 22.01
N HIS A 341 1.00 12.43 22.66
CA HIS A 341 0.69 11.63 23.83
C HIS A 341 0.57 10.15 23.42
N ASN A 342 1.27 9.24 24.09
CA ASN A 342 1.33 7.83 23.73
C ASN A 342 -0.04 7.12 23.69
N GLU A 343 -1.02 7.55 24.49
CA GLU A 343 -2.37 6.97 24.46
C GLU A 343 -3.16 7.31 23.18
N TYR A 344 -2.69 8.28 22.37
CA TYR A 344 -3.30 8.60 21.07
C TYR A 344 -3.37 7.37 20.16
N GLU A 345 -2.34 6.51 20.18
CA GLU A 345 -2.25 5.30 19.35
C GLU A 345 -3.48 4.38 19.52
N PHE A 346 -4.05 4.35 20.72
CA PHE A 346 -5.17 3.47 21.05
C PHE A 346 -6.52 3.96 20.51
N GLY A 347 -6.60 5.21 20.03
CA GLY A 347 -7.80 5.72 19.37
C GLY A 347 -8.20 4.83 18.19
N GLN A 348 -7.22 4.44 17.38
CA GLN A 348 -7.41 3.54 16.24
C GLN A 348 -7.76 2.10 16.66
N TRP A 349 -7.60 1.72 17.92
CA TRP A 349 -7.94 0.38 18.42
C TRP A 349 -9.35 0.32 19.01
N MET A 350 -10.03 1.46 19.16
CA MET A 350 -11.40 1.52 19.66
C MET A 350 -12.43 0.94 18.68
N PRO A 351 -12.36 1.18 17.35
CA PRO A 351 -13.29 0.59 16.40
C PRO A 351 -13.08 -0.93 16.23
N ALA A 352 -14.16 -1.72 16.30
CA ALA A 352 -14.08 -3.17 16.18
C ALA A 352 -13.49 -3.65 14.83
N CYS A 353 -13.64 -2.85 13.76
CA CYS A 353 -13.06 -3.14 12.44
C CYS A 353 -11.53 -3.16 12.43
N ASN A 354 -10.88 -2.51 13.40
CA ASN A 354 -9.43 -2.36 13.46
C ASN A 354 -8.73 -3.51 14.22
N ARG A 355 -9.53 -4.41 14.81
CA ARG A 355 -9.17 -5.78 15.26
C ARG A 355 -8.09 -5.90 16.36
N PHE A 356 -7.62 -4.81 16.96
CA PHE A 356 -6.89 -4.86 18.23
C PHE A 356 -7.84 -4.69 19.41
N GLY A 357 -7.94 -5.73 20.24
CA GLY A 357 -8.83 -5.75 21.39
C GLY A 357 -8.21 -5.17 22.68
N PRO A 358 -8.98 -5.16 23.79
CA PRO A 358 -8.50 -4.73 25.10
C PRO A 358 -7.19 -5.40 25.54
N GLU A 359 -6.98 -6.66 25.16
CA GLU A 359 -5.80 -7.46 25.48
C GLU A 359 -4.47 -6.80 25.05
N TYR A 360 -4.47 -6.07 23.93
CA TYR A 360 -3.27 -5.35 23.45
C TYR A 360 -2.95 -4.12 24.30
N ARG A 361 -3.99 -3.41 24.77
CA ARG A 361 -3.81 -2.26 25.66
C ARG A 361 -3.39 -2.70 27.05
N GLU A 362 -3.98 -3.78 27.55
CA GLU A 362 -3.57 -4.40 28.82
C GLU A 362 -2.10 -4.84 28.76
N ALA A 363 -1.68 -5.46 27.65
CA ALA A 363 -0.29 -5.83 27.43
C ALA A 363 0.64 -4.61 27.36
N TYR A 364 0.29 -3.55 26.63
CA TYR A 364 1.05 -2.30 26.64
C TYR A 364 1.15 -1.70 28.06
N HIS A 365 0.04 -1.67 28.79
CA HIS A 365 -0.02 -1.10 30.14
C HIS A 365 0.65 -1.96 31.22
N SER A 366 1.08 -3.17 30.89
CA SER A 366 2.01 -3.93 31.74
C SER A 366 3.40 -3.29 31.82
N SER A 367 3.76 -2.45 30.83
CA SER A 367 5.06 -1.77 30.72
C SER A 367 4.97 -0.26 30.92
N VAL A 368 3.84 0.38 30.60
CA VAL A 368 3.65 1.83 30.68
C VAL A 368 2.38 2.15 31.45
N GLU A 369 2.50 2.94 32.52
CA GLU A 369 1.33 3.35 33.30
C GLU A 369 0.33 4.18 32.48
N ILE A 370 -0.96 4.00 32.78
CA ILE A 370 -2.02 4.89 32.30
C ILE A 370 -1.76 6.31 32.80
N SER A 371 -1.82 7.29 31.91
CA SER A 371 -1.59 8.70 32.23
C SER A 371 -2.62 9.21 33.24
N HIS A 372 -2.17 9.96 34.23
CA HIS A 372 -3.05 10.58 35.22
C HIS A 372 -3.75 11.82 34.65
N PRO A 373 -5.06 12.04 34.94
CA PRO A 373 -5.93 11.24 35.82
C PRO A 373 -6.37 9.93 35.16
N LYS A 374 -6.31 8.82 35.90
CA LYS A 374 -6.62 7.49 35.36
C LYS A 374 -8.12 7.32 35.08
N GLU A 375 -8.96 8.04 35.83
CA GLU A 375 -10.41 8.09 35.62
C GLU A 375 -10.83 8.68 34.27
N ASP A 376 -9.99 9.52 33.67
CA ASP A 376 -10.25 10.15 32.38
C ASP A 376 -9.80 9.28 31.19
N TYR A 377 -9.09 8.17 31.43
CA TYR A 377 -8.49 7.33 30.39
C TYR A 377 -9.50 6.91 29.31
N LYS A 378 -10.66 6.38 29.72
CA LYS A 378 -11.71 5.97 28.77
C LYS A 378 -12.19 7.16 27.92
N GLY A 379 -12.38 8.33 28.55
CA GLY A 379 -12.79 9.55 27.85
C GLY A 379 -11.74 10.00 26.84
N ARG A 380 -10.44 9.90 27.16
CA ARG A 380 -9.35 10.18 26.23
C ARG A 380 -9.34 9.22 25.04
N LEU A 381 -9.58 7.92 25.25
CA LEU A 381 -9.68 6.97 24.14
C LEU A 381 -10.90 7.24 23.25
N ASP A 382 -12.03 7.62 23.86
CA ASP A 382 -13.23 8.04 23.12
C ASP A 382 -13.03 9.35 22.36
N LEU A 383 -12.09 10.21 22.78
CA LEU A 383 -11.68 11.41 22.08
C LEU A 383 -10.69 11.12 20.95
N TYR A 384 -9.68 10.28 21.18
CA TYR A 384 -8.66 9.95 20.19
C TYR A 384 -9.15 9.07 19.03
N LYS A 385 -10.31 8.43 19.16
CA LYS A 385 -10.93 7.68 18.07
C LYS A 385 -11.73 8.56 17.08
N LEU A 386 -11.99 9.83 17.43
CA LEU A 386 -12.64 10.80 16.55
C LEU A 386 -11.66 11.22 15.46
#